data_AF-A0A3S9PMI0-F1
#
_entry.id   AF-A0A3S9PMI0-F1
#
_cell.length_a   1.000
_cell.length_b   1.000
_cell.length_c   1.000
_cell.angle_alpha   90.00
_cell.angle_beta   90.00
_cell.angle_gamma   90.00
#
_symmetry.space_group_name_H-M   'P 1'
#
loop_
_entity.id
_entity.type
_entity.pdbx_description
1 polymer ?
#
loop_
_entity_poly.entity_id
_entity_poly.type
_entity_poly.pdbx_seq_one_letter_code
_entity_poly.pdbx_strand_id
1 'polypeptide(L)'
;MARGAGAALAAGLGGVLALVPGLLLGTAAMATGGVLRWARQVPRGALWGIRYLRWGPIAAARTWAWLMTRTPQVATDFPGPGHSVAAPAALGSGSHFGGHHVSQFVLHTEGARDAYAKYDPPSMLSVQAEYKGLPDGIGSVAQAICQLAINCADKYPVDKAIAEVVTRVQILVLHAEAKASEVYDTFVKEHEHDLMRFEAPRNNEHMWNIASRRPDGSLHMRHSVFSQACEEVQHIYTRYEPESMTHVAAEFEGLPTGLENIAAAVNFLAVKSADEYPVEKTVAETVAEVHQTLLRAASAAQELFPLFRRLHALDIRRHEDPRNGEEKWDV
;
A
#
# COMPACT_ATOMS: atom_id res chain seq x y z
N MET A 1 1.86 -7.50 -13.54
CA MET A 1 1.30 -6.65 -14.61
C MET A 1 1.50 -5.14 -14.39
N ALA A 2 1.60 -4.64 -13.16
CA ALA A 2 1.76 -3.20 -12.89
C ALA A 2 3.08 -2.55 -13.41
N ARG A 3 4.17 -3.32 -13.57
CA ARG A 3 5.50 -2.79 -13.96
C ARG A 3 5.64 -2.44 -15.45
N GLY A 4 4.95 -3.18 -16.32
CA GLY A 4 4.86 -2.85 -17.75
C GLY A 4 4.10 -1.54 -17.98
N ALA A 5 3.13 -1.23 -17.11
CA ALA A 5 2.34 0.00 -17.20
C ALA A 5 3.18 1.25 -16.87
N GLY A 6 4.07 1.19 -15.87
CA GLY A 6 4.95 2.32 -15.51
C GLY A 6 5.99 2.64 -16.59
N ALA A 7 6.66 1.62 -17.14
CA ALA A 7 7.58 1.79 -18.27
C ALA A 7 6.84 2.25 -19.54
N ALA A 8 5.59 1.83 -19.74
CA ALA A 8 4.78 2.22 -20.89
C ALA A 8 4.35 3.68 -20.79
N LEU A 9 3.97 4.13 -19.58
CA LEU A 9 3.65 5.53 -19.32
C LEU A 9 4.88 6.44 -19.50
N ALA A 10 6.04 6.06 -18.97
CA ALA A 10 7.28 6.82 -19.14
C ALA A 10 7.74 6.88 -20.60
N ALA A 11 7.66 5.77 -21.34
CA ALA A 11 7.96 5.74 -22.78
C ALA A 11 6.94 6.56 -23.60
N GLY A 12 5.66 6.51 -23.22
CA GLY A 12 4.59 7.32 -23.81
C GLY A 12 4.83 8.82 -23.64
N LEU A 13 5.17 9.26 -22.42
CA LEU A 13 5.50 10.67 -22.13
C LEU A 13 6.74 11.14 -22.90
N GLY A 14 7.79 10.30 -22.97
CA GLY A 14 8.98 10.59 -23.78
C GLY A 14 8.67 10.72 -25.28
N GLY A 15 7.78 9.88 -25.81
CA GLY A 15 7.30 9.97 -27.19
C GLY A 15 6.50 11.25 -27.48
N VAL A 16 5.65 11.67 -26.54
CA VAL A 16 4.86 12.90 -26.66
C VAL A 16 5.74 14.14 -26.61
N LEU A 17 6.73 14.18 -25.72
CA LEU A 17 7.67 15.31 -25.64
C LEU A 17 8.54 15.43 -26.91
N ALA A 18 8.88 14.32 -27.56
CA ALA A 18 9.63 14.32 -28.82
C ALA A 18 8.75 14.64 -30.06
N LEU A 19 7.42 14.49 -29.96
CA LEU A 19 6.48 14.83 -31.03
C LEU A 19 6.35 16.34 -31.25
N VAL A 20 6.42 17.15 -30.19
CA VAL A 20 6.29 18.62 -30.27
C VAL A 20 7.37 19.25 -31.18
N PRO A 21 8.68 19.03 -30.96
CA PRO A 21 9.70 19.53 -31.88
C PRO A 21 9.66 18.85 -33.25
N GLY A 22 9.26 17.57 -33.34
CA GLY A 22 9.11 16.86 -34.61
C GLY A 22 8.00 17.42 -35.50
N LEU A 23 6.88 17.85 -34.90
CA LEU A 23 5.78 18.52 -35.59
C LEU A 23 6.16 19.93 -36.04
N LEU A 24 6.86 20.71 -35.20
CA LEU A 24 7.33 22.05 -35.55
C LEU A 24 8.36 22.03 -36.69
N LEU A 25 9.31 21.09 -36.66
CA LEU A 25 10.27 20.91 -37.75
C LEU A 25 9.62 20.32 -39.01
N GLY A 26 8.63 19.44 -38.85
CA GLY A 26 7.84 18.88 -39.95
C GLY A 26 7.01 19.93 -40.67
N THR A 27 6.33 20.82 -39.95
CA THR A 27 5.53 21.91 -40.53
C THR A 27 6.42 22.97 -41.17
N ALA A 28 7.54 23.33 -40.54
CA ALA A 28 8.55 24.22 -41.13
C ALA A 28 9.15 23.62 -42.42
N ALA A 29 9.44 22.32 -42.43
CA ALA A 29 9.92 21.59 -43.61
C ALA A 29 8.87 21.50 -44.73
N MET A 30 7.58 21.39 -44.39
CA MET A 30 6.51 21.41 -45.40
C MET A 30 6.29 22.82 -45.97
N ALA A 31 6.37 23.86 -45.14
CA ALA A 31 6.25 25.25 -45.57
C ALA A 31 7.43 25.71 -46.46
N THR A 32 8.66 25.29 -46.12
CA THR A 32 9.88 25.64 -46.89
C THR A 32 10.17 24.69 -48.04
N GLY A 33 9.59 23.47 -48.03
CA GLY A 33 9.80 22.44 -49.05
C GLY A 33 9.34 22.84 -50.45
N GLY A 34 8.34 23.72 -50.58
CA GLY A 34 7.94 24.30 -51.87
C GLY A 34 9.02 25.20 -52.46
N VAL A 35 9.63 26.04 -51.63
CA VAL A 35 10.70 26.98 -52.02
C VAL A 35 12.00 26.23 -52.36
N LEU A 36 12.34 25.20 -51.59
CA LEU A 36 13.53 24.38 -51.82
C LEU A 36 13.39 23.44 -53.04
N ARG A 37 12.16 22.98 -53.36
CA ARG A 37 11.86 22.27 -54.62
C ARG A 37 12.00 23.18 -55.83
N TRP A 38 11.54 24.43 -55.72
CA TRP A 38 11.71 25.44 -56.76
C TRP A 38 13.20 25.73 -57.01
N ALA A 39 14.01 25.78 -55.96
CA ALA A 39 15.46 25.97 -56.03
C ALA A 39 16.27 24.73 -56.48
N ARG A 40 15.63 23.60 -56.81
CA ARG A 40 16.27 22.31 -57.23
C ARG A 40 17.32 21.74 -56.26
N GLN A 41 17.30 22.17 -54.99
CA GLN A 41 18.29 21.78 -53.96
C GLN A 41 17.99 20.41 -53.31
N VAL A 42 16.88 19.73 -53.68
CA VAL A 42 16.44 18.49 -53.02
C VAL A 42 16.13 17.39 -54.04
N PRO A 43 16.60 16.14 -53.83
CA PRO A 43 16.34 15.01 -54.73
C PRO A 43 14.84 14.69 -54.84
N ARG A 44 14.39 14.42 -56.08
CA ARG A 44 12.99 14.09 -56.39
C ARG A 44 12.58 12.78 -55.71
N GLY A 45 11.46 12.80 -54.99
CA GLY A 45 10.81 11.61 -54.42
C GLY A 45 10.82 11.49 -52.89
N ALA A 46 11.62 12.27 -52.17
CA ALA A 46 11.64 12.21 -50.71
C ALA A 46 10.70 13.25 -50.07
N LEU A 47 9.67 12.79 -49.35
CA LEU A 47 8.86 13.61 -48.45
C LEU A 47 9.70 13.95 -47.21
N TRP A 48 10.56 14.96 -47.34
CA TRP A 48 11.58 15.33 -46.36
C TRP A 48 10.99 15.57 -44.95
N GLY A 49 9.78 16.14 -44.87
CA GLY A 49 9.06 16.36 -43.61
C GLY A 49 8.64 15.10 -42.86
N ILE A 50 8.41 13.96 -43.54
CA ILE A 50 7.95 12.72 -42.91
C ILE A 50 9.04 12.09 -42.02
N ARG A 51 10.32 12.39 -42.28
CA ARG A 51 11.43 11.90 -41.44
C ARG A 51 11.36 12.44 -40.01
N TYR A 52 10.87 13.66 -39.83
CA TYR A 52 10.76 14.29 -38.50
C TYR A 52 9.59 13.75 -37.69
N LEU A 53 8.51 13.30 -38.36
CA LEU A 53 7.39 12.62 -37.72
C LEU A 53 7.76 11.24 -37.13
N ARG A 54 8.88 10.65 -37.59
CA ARG A 54 9.39 9.37 -37.05
C ARG A 54 10.17 9.55 -35.74
N TRP A 55 10.47 10.77 -35.31
CA TRP A 55 11.29 11.00 -34.11
C TRP A 55 10.56 10.59 -32.82
N GLY A 56 9.26 10.83 -32.72
CA GLY A 56 8.43 10.41 -31.58
C GLY A 56 8.49 8.90 -31.30
N PRO A 57 8.10 8.03 -32.26
CA PRO A 57 8.13 6.58 -32.04
C PRO A 57 9.55 6.03 -31.84
N ILE A 58 10.58 6.62 -32.47
CA ILE A 58 11.97 6.21 -32.25
C ILE A 58 12.45 6.59 -30.83
N ALA A 59 12.08 7.77 -30.34
CA ALA A 59 12.40 8.20 -28.98
C ALA A 59 11.72 7.30 -27.95
N ALA A 60 10.43 6.99 -28.12
CA ALA A 60 9.68 6.08 -27.25
C ALA A 60 10.27 4.66 -27.24
N ALA A 61 10.67 4.13 -28.40
CA ALA A 61 11.30 2.81 -28.50
C ALA A 61 12.68 2.76 -27.79
N ARG A 62 13.45 3.85 -27.90
CA ARG A 62 14.77 3.95 -27.26
C ARG A 62 14.67 4.12 -25.74
N THR A 63 13.76 4.94 -25.25
CA THR A 63 13.52 5.10 -23.81
C THR A 63 13.00 3.80 -23.20
N TRP A 64 12.10 3.09 -23.88
CA TRP A 64 11.66 1.75 -23.48
C TRP A 64 12.81 0.75 -23.41
N ALA A 65 13.62 0.62 -24.47
CA ALA A 65 14.75 -0.31 -24.50
C ALA A 65 15.80 0.01 -23.41
N TRP A 66 16.04 1.29 -23.15
CA TRP A 66 16.95 1.73 -22.09
C TRP A 66 16.41 1.44 -20.68
N LEU A 67 15.11 1.64 -20.45
CA LEU A 67 14.46 1.28 -19.17
C LEU A 67 14.45 -0.24 -18.94
N MET A 68 14.25 -1.03 -19.99
CA MET A 68 14.26 -2.50 -19.91
C MET A 68 15.66 -3.10 -19.73
N THR A 69 16.73 -2.37 -20.07
CA THR A 69 18.12 -2.84 -19.90
C THR A 69 18.76 -2.42 -18.58
N ARG A 70 18.26 -1.35 -17.94
CA ARG A 70 18.75 -0.86 -16.62
C ARG A 70 17.95 -1.34 -15.42
N THR A 71 16.84 -2.04 -15.64
CA THR A 71 16.11 -2.66 -14.56
C THR A 71 16.78 -4.00 -14.20
N PRO A 72 17.15 -4.24 -12.93
CA PRO A 72 17.65 -5.54 -12.53
C PRO A 72 16.56 -6.57 -12.82
N GLN A 73 16.93 -7.64 -13.53
CA GLN A 73 16.05 -8.79 -13.74
C GLN A 73 15.70 -9.35 -12.36
N VAL A 74 14.44 -9.22 -11.96
CA VAL A 74 13.92 -10.00 -10.84
C VAL A 74 13.94 -11.45 -11.31
N ALA A 75 14.73 -12.28 -10.63
CA ALA A 75 14.76 -13.72 -10.85
C ALA A 75 13.33 -14.26 -10.76
N THR A 76 12.78 -14.70 -11.88
CA THR A 76 11.55 -15.51 -11.90
C THR A 76 11.95 -16.97 -11.71
N ASP A 77 12.56 -17.28 -10.58
CA ASP A 77 12.85 -18.65 -10.19
C ASP A 77 11.61 -19.21 -9.48
N PHE A 78 10.74 -19.87 -10.25
CA PHE A 78 9.74 -20.75 -9.67
C PHE A 78 10.42 -22.08 -9.32
N PRO A 79 10.18 -22.67 -8.14
CA PRO A 79 10.77 -23.95 -7.78
C PRO A 79 10.15 -25.07 -8.64
N GLY A 80 10.91 -25.55 -9.62
CA GLY A 80 10.65 -26.82 -10.28
C GLY A 80 11.08 -27.99 -9.38
N PRO A 81 10.36 -29.12 -9.39
CA PRO A 81 10.71 -30.27 -8.58
C PRO A 81 12.05 -30.87 -9.06
N GLY A 82 13.07 -30.84 -8.21
CA GLY A 82 14.36 -31.50 -8.43
C GLY A 82 15.59 -30.60 -8.52
N HIS A 83 15.44 -29.27 -8.48
CA HIS A 83 16.58 -28.36 -8.31
C HIS A 83 16.63 -27.84 -6.88
N SER A 84 17.61 -28.30 -6.11
CA SER A 84 17.97 -27.65 -4.84
C SER A 84 18.56 -26.28 -5.18
N VAL A 85 17.76 -25.24 -5.01
CA VAL A 85 18.26 -23.87 -5.00
C VAL A 85 19.17 -23.78 -3.77
N ALA A 86 20.46 -23.47 -3.99
CA ALA A 86 21.32 -23.07 -2.90
C ALA A 86 20.59 -21.96 -2.14
N ALA A 87 20.47 -22.09 -0.81
CA ALA A 87 19.80 -21.12 0.04
C ALA A 87 20.11 -19.71 -0.45
N PRO A 88 19.10 -18.83 -0.63
CA PRO A 88 19.34 -17.54 -1.23
C PRO A 88 20.48 -16.90 -0.45
N ALA A 89 21.60 -16.64 -1.15
CA ALA A 89 22.66 -15.83 -0.60
C ALA A 89 21.94 -14.59 -0.07
N ALA A 90 22.03 -14.39 1.25
CA ALA A 90 21.32 -13.35 1.97
C ALA A 90 21.28 -12.10 1.09
N LEU A 91 20.07 -11.66 0.75
CA LEU A 91 19.86 -10.39 0.05
C LEU A 91 20.81 -9.40 0.72
N GLY A 92 21.77 -8.90 -0.06
CA GLY A 92 22.90 -8.16 0.48
C GLY A 92 22.39 -7.14 1.48
N SER A 93 22.97 -7.19 2.68
CA SER A 93 22.88 -6.18 3.73
C SER A 93 22.61 -4.80 3.13
N GLY A 94 21.32 -4.45 3.02
CA GLY A 94 20.92 -3.06 3.08
C GLY A 94 21.35 -2.64 4.46
N SER A 95 22.14 -1.57 4.58
CA SER A 95 22.53 -1.02 5.87
C SER A 95 21.28 -0.46 6.56
N HIS A 96 20.47 -1.34 7.13
CA HIS A 96 19.33 -0.97 7.97
C HIS A 96 19.92 -0.45 9.26
N PHE A 97 19.65 0.82 9.57
CA PHE A 97 20.11 1.41 10.83
C PHE A 97 19.47 0.69 12.03
N GLY A 98 18.29 0.10 11.85
CA GLY A 98 17.66 -0.80 12.83
C GLY A 98 18.35 -2.16 12.99
N GLY A 99 19.43 -2.47 12.25
CA GLY A 99 20.14 -3.74 12.37
C GLY A 99 19.24 -4.96 12.18
N HIS A 100 19.19 -5.84 13.18
CA HIS A 100 18.31 -7.02 13.24
C HIS A 100 17.00 -6.78 14.00
N HIS A 101 16.72 -5.55 14.45
CA HIS A 101 15.52 -5.25 15.21
C HIS A 101 14.29 -5.27 14.30
N VAL A 102 13.25 -5.97 14.76
CA VAL A 102 11.95 -6.05 14.07
C VAL A 102 11.03 -4.99 14.66
N SER A 103 10.39 -4.21 13.79
CA SER A 103 9.32 -3.29 14.18
C SER A 103 8.19 -4.02 14.88
N GLN A 104 7.84 -3.57 16.08
CA GLN A 104 6.67 -4.08 16.80
C GLN A 104 5.40 -3.81 15.99
N PHE A 105 5.31 -2.68 15.27
CA PHE A 105 4.20 -2.44 14.36
C PHE A 105 4.05 -3.56 13.34
N VAL A 106 5.13 -3.90 12.65
CA VAL A 106 5.13 -4.93 11.60
C VAL A 106 4.74 -6.28 12.19
N LEU A 107 5.35 -6.66 13.31
CA LEU A 107 5.06 -7.93 13.97
C LEU A 107 3.57 -8.12 14.28
N HIS A 108 2.94 -7.09 14.87
CA HIS A 108 1.54 -7.20 15.30
C HIS A 108 0.54 -7.02 14.15
N THR A 109 0.85 -6.15 13.19
CA THR A 109 0.03 -6.02 11.97
C THR A 109 0.13 -7.25 11.07
N GLU A 110 1.28 -7.93 11.04
CA GLU A 110 1.44 -9.24 10.41
C GLU A 110 0.59 -10.29 11.12
N GLY A 111 0.57 -10.29 12.46
CA GLY A 111 -0.36 -11.10 13.24
C GLY A 111 -1.82 -10.87 12.86
N ALA A 112 -2.24 -9.61 12.70
CA ALA A 112 -3.59 -9.26 12.27
C ALA A 112 -3.91 -9.73 10.84
N ARG A 113 -2.97 -9.54 9.90
CA ARG A 113 -3.07 -10.06 8.53
C ARG A 113 -3.22 -11.58 8.51
N ASP A 114 -2.39 -12.29 9.26
CA ASP A 114 -2.36 -13.75 9.28
C ASP A 114 -3.57 -14.35 9.99
N ALA A 115 -4.05 -13.71 11.06
CA ALA A 115 -5.29 -14.08 11.72
C ALA A 115 -6.47 -13.98 10.74
N TYR A 116 -6.52 -12.90 9.96
CA TYR A 116 -7.58 -12.70 8.97
C TYR A 116 -7.45 -13.60 7.74
N ALA A 117 -6.23 -13.85 7.25
CA ALA A 117 -5.98 -14.72 6.11
C ALA A 117 -6.47 -16.17 6.34
N LYS A 118 -6.41 -16.63 7.60
CA LYS A 118 -6.87 -17.97 8.02
C LYS A 118 -8.35 -17.98 8.41
N TYR A 119 -8.98 -16.82 8.50
CA TYR A 119 -10.34 -16.71 8.97
C TYR A 119 -11.33 -17.09 7.87
N ASP A 120 -12.21 -18.03 8.22
CA ASP A 120 -13.35 -18.43 7.42
C ASP A 120 -14.63 -18.18 8.23
N PRO A 121 -15.44 -17.16 7.87
CA PRO A 121 -16.60 -16.79 8.67
C PRO A 121 -17.66 -17.90 8.58
N PRO A 122 -18.14 -18.45 9.72
CA PRO A 122 -19.08 -19.57 9.72
C PRO A 122 -20.50 -19.17 9.29
N SER A 123 -20.80 -17.87 9.18
CA SER A 123 -22.13 -17.36 8.83
C SER A 123 -22.06 -15.91 8.34
N MET A 124 -23.11 -15.47 7.64
CA MET A 124 -23.25 -14.06 7.20
C MET A 124 -23.30 -13.05 8.35
N LEU A 125 -23.70 -13.46 9.55
CA LEU A 125 -23.61 -12.61 10.75
C LEU A 125 -22.17 -12.35 11.17
N SER A 126 -21.29 -13.33 10.92
CA SER A 126 -19.87 -13.18 11.18
C SER A 126 -19.25 -12.23 10.16
N VAL A 127 -19.68 -12.28 8.89
CA VAL A 127 -19.31 -11.30 7.85
C VAL A 127 -19.82 -9.90 8.19
N GLN A 128 -21.08 -9.78 8.64
CA GLN A 128 -21.66 -8.52 9.11
C GLN A 128 -20.85 -7.94 10.27
N ALA A 129 -20.42 -8.78 11.22
CA ALA A 129 -19.55 -8.35 12.31
C ALA A 129 -18.23 -7.79 11.79
N GLU A 130 -17.62 -8.39 10.76
CA GLU A 130 -16.41 -7.83 10.13
C GLU A 130 -16.67 -6.47 9.49
N TYR A 131 -17.77 -6.27 8.75
CA TYR A 131 -18.11 -4.97 8.19
C TYR A 131 -18.32 -3.91 9.27
N LYS A 132 -18.97 -4.28 10.37
CA LYS A 132 -19.21 -3.39 11.50
C LYS A 132 -17.92 -3.05 12.26
N GLY A 133 -17.04 -4.02 12.46
CA GLY A 133 -15.78 -3.85 13.19
C GLY A 133 -14.62 -3.30 12.35
N LEU A 134 -14.80 -3.19 11.03
CA LEU A 134 -13.80 -2.63 10.12
C LEU A 134 -13.34 -1.21 10.53
N PRO A 135 -14.24 -0.22 10.77
CA PRO A 135 -13.83 1.09 11.27
C PRO A 135 -13.11 1.00 12.61
N ASP A 136 -13.63 0.21 13.57
CA ASP A 136 -13.02 0.08 14.90
C ASP A 136 -11.58 -0.46 14.81
N GLY A 137 -11.35 -1.48 13.99
CA GLY A 137 -10.00 -2.04 13.77
C GLY A 137 -9.04 -1.02 13.12
N ILE A 138 -9.49 -0.28 12.11
CA ILE A 138 -8.65 0.76 11.48
C ILE A 138 -8.38 1.90 12.48
N GLY A 139 -9.38 2.27 13.29
CA GLY A 139 -9.25 3.26 14.34
C GLY A 139 -8.21 2.86 15.40
N SER A 140 -8.18 1.60 15.83
CA SER A 140 -7.14 1.09 16.73
C SER A 140 -5.73 1.22 16.14
N VAL A 141 -5.57 0.92 14.86
CA VAL A 141 -4.29 1.14 14.15
C VAL A 141 -3.94 2.64 14.09
N ALA A 142 -4.92 3.51 13.82
CA ALA A 142 -4.71 4.95 13.84
C ALA A 142 -4.27 5.45 15.23
N GLN A 143 -4.81 4.88 16.31
CA GLN A 143 -4.39 5.20 17.67
C GLN A 143 -2.97 4.72 17.99
N ALA A 144 -2.55 3.56 17.49
CA ALA A 144 -1.16 3.12 17.60
C ALA A 144 -0.19 4.11 16.93
N ILE A 145 -0.54 4.61 15.74
CA ILE A 145 0.25 5.60 15.00
C ILE A 145 0.20 6.97 15.71
N CYS A 146 -0.95 7.34 16.29
CA CYS A 146 -1.07 8.52 17.16
C CYS A 146 -0.06 8.47 18.31
N GLN A 147 0.00 7.32 18.99
CA GLN A 147 0.91 7.13 20.11
C GLN A 147 2.38 7.24 19.66
N LEU A 148 2.70 6.71 18.48
CA LEU A 148 4.02 6.89 17.87
C LEU A 148 4.32 8.38 17.59
N ALA A 149 3.36 9.14 17.07
CA ALA A 149 3.52 10.58 16.83
C ALA A 149 3.73 11.37 18.13
N ILE A 150 2.95 11.08 19.17
CA ILE A 150 3.10 11.69 20.51
C ILE A 150 4.48 11.35 21.07
N ASN A 151 4.91 10.09 20.99
CA ASN A 151 6.23 9.69 21.47
C ASN A 151 7.35 10.40 20.67
N CYS A 152 7.21 10.59 19.36
CA CYS A 152 8.17 11.36 18.56
C CYS A 152 8.20 12.85 18.95
N ALA A 153 7.08 13.43 19.36
CA ALA A 153 7.00 14.83 19.75
C ALA A 153 7.58 15.08 21.15
N ASP A 154 7.32 14.17 22.09
CA ASP A 154 7.53 14.41 23.53
C ASP A 154 8.65 13.57 24.16
N LYS A 155 8.87 12.33 23.68
CA LYS A 155 9.72 11.34 24.37
C LYS A 155 11.01 11.00 23.64
N TYR A 156 10.92 10.70 22.34
CA TYR A 156 12.05 10.24 21.56
C TYR A 156 12.94 11.44 21.18
N PRO A 157 14.28 11.29 21.22
CA PRO A 157 15.21 12.33 20.80
C PRO A 157 15.29 12.42 19.26
N VAL A 158 14.13 12.64 18.61
CA VAL A 158 13.99 12.79 17.16
C VAL A 158 13.63 14.22 16.79
N ASP A 159 13.92 14.60 15.54
CA ASP A 159 13.49 15.89 15.02
C ASP A 159 11.95 15.98 14.92
N LYS A 160 11.37 17.15 15.24
CA LYS A 160 9.92 17.37 15.24
C LYS A 160 9.27 17.15 13.87
N ALA A 161 10.02 17.33 12.78
CA ALA A 161 9.54 17.05 11.43
C ALA A 161 9.15 15.57 11.24
N ILE A 162 9.74 14.65 12.02
CA ILE A 162 9.35 13.23 12.03
C ILE A 162 7.93 13.07 12.58
N ALA A 163 7.61 13.72 13.71
CA ALA A 163 6.28 13.68 14.30
C ALA A 163 5.21 14.22 13.34
N GLU A 164 5.52 15.26 12.56
CA GLU A 164 4.63 15.80 11.52
C GLU A 164 4.32 14.78 10.42
N VAL A 165 5.34 14.04 9.95
CA VAL A 165 5.13 12.98 8.94
C VAL A 165 4.29 11.84 9.51
N VAL A 166 4.55 11.38 10.73
CA VAL A 166 3.76 10.33 11.37
C VAL A 166 2.30 10.79 11.56
N THR A 167 2.09 12.04 11.97
CA THR A 167 0.74 12.64 12.09
C THR A 167 0.02 12.67 10.74
N ARG A 168 0.72 13.02 9.65
CA ARG A 168 0.14 12.99 8.31
C ARG A 168 -0.28 11.58 7.88
N VAL A 169 0.53 10.56 8.22
CA VAL A 169 0.17 9.16 7.99
C VAL A 169 -1.07 8.79 8.80
N GLN A 170 -1.13 9.16 10.08
CA GLN A 170 -2.30 8.93 10.93
C GLN A 170 -3.58 9.52 10.32
N ILE A 171 -3.55 10.76 9.84
CA ILE A 171 -4.70 11.41 9.20
C ILE A 171 -5.20 10.60 8.00
N LEU A 172 -4.29 10.05 7.19
CA LEU A 172 -4.67 9.19 6.05
C LEU A 172 -5.32 7.87 6.51
N VAL A 173 -4.89 7.32 7.64
CA VAL A 173 -5.55 6.13 8.24
C VAL A 173 -6.93 6.49 8.79
N LEU A 174 -7.10 7.65 9.43
CA LEU A 174 -8.42 8.15 9.86
C LEU A 174 -9.36 8.40 8.66
N HIS A 175 -8.84 8.80 7.51
CA HIS A 175 -9.63 8.87 6.28
C HIS A 175 -10.10 7.47 5.82
N ALA A 176 -9.26 6.44 6.01
CA ALA A 176 -9.67 5.06 5.72
C ALA A 176 -10.71 4.55 6.73
N GLU A 177 -10.60 4.92 8.01
CA GLU A 177 -11.61 4.64 9.04
C GLU A 177 -12.96 5.28 8.69
N ALA A 178 -12.95 6.57 8.34
CA ALA A 178 -14.16 7.29 7.93
C ALA A 178 -14.78 6.67 6.67
N LYS A 179 -13.97 6.10 5.78
CA LYS A 179 -14.49 5.35 4.63
C LYS A 179 -15.04 3.97 5.02
N ALA A 180 -14.44 3.33 6.01
CA ALA A 180 -14.85 2.03 6.51
C ALA A 180 -16.20 2.09 7.25
N SER A 181 -16.54 3.20 7.89
CA SER A 181 -17.87 3.37 8.51
C SER A 181 -19.01 3.31 7.49
N GLU A 182 -18.77 3.72 6.24
CA GLU A 182 -19.75 3.63 5.14
C GLU A 182 -20.05 2.17 4.72
N VAL A 183 -19.14 1.23 4.99
CA VAL A 183 -19.29 -0.18 4.55
C VAL A 183 -20.50 -0.83 5.22
N TYR A 184 -20.62 -0.69 6.54
CA TYR A 184 -21.73 -1.28 7.28
C TYR A 184 -23.07 -0.63 6.88
N ASP A 185 -23.10 0.68 6.71
CA ASP A 185 -24.29 1.40 6.28
C ASP A 185 -24.74 0.96 4.87
N THR A 186 -23.78 0.79 3.96
CA THR A 186 -24.05 0.25 2.62
C THR A 186 -24.59 -1.18 2.71
N PHE A 187 -23.98 -2.03 3.53
CA PHE A 187 -24.44 -3.40 3.74
C PHE A 187 -25.87 -3.45 4.28
N VAL A 188 -26.19 -2.66 5.32
CA VAL A 188 -27.53 -2.61 5.92
C VAL A 188 -28.55 -2.09 4.92
N LYS A 189 -28.21 -1.07 4.14
CA LYS A 189 -29.09 -0.52 3.11
C LYS A 189 -29.44 -1.54 2.04
N GLU A 190 -28.44 -2.25 1.51
CA GLU A 190 -28.66 -3.23 0.44
C GLU A 190 -29.34 -4.52 0.95
N HIS A 191 -29.13 -4.87 2.23
CA HIS A 191 -29.68 -6.10 2.83
C HIS A 191 -30.80 -5.83 3.84
N GLU A 192 -31.48 -4.69 3.75
CA GLU A 192 -32.51 -4.27 4.72
C GLU A 192 -33.59 -5.34 4.89
N HIS A 193 -34.06 -5.90 3.77
CA HIS A 193 -35.10 -6.95 3.77
C HIS A 193 -34.61 -8.27 4.38
N ASP A 194 -33.35 -8.62 4.17
CA ASP A 194 -32.76 -9.85 4.71
C ASP A 194 -32.50 -9.72 6.21
N LEU A 195 -32.07 -8.53 6.66
CA LEU A 195 -31.93 -8.20 8.07
C LEU A 195 -33.28 -8.14 8.79
N MET A 196 -34.31 -7.54 8.17
CA MET A 196 -35.67 -7.57 8.72
C MET A 196 -36.21 -9.00 8.88
N ARG A 197 -35.97 -9.88 7.90
CA ARG A 197 -36.35 -11.30 8.01
C ARG A 197 -35.63 -12.00 9.15
N PHE A 198 -34.40 -11.60 9.44
CA PHE A 198 -33.58 -12.15 10.49
C PHE A 198 -34.01 -11.67 11.89
N GLU A 199 -34.32 -10.38 12.05
CA GLU A 199 -34.74 -9.78 13.31
C GLU A 199 -36.21 -10.07 13.65
N ALA A 200 -37.09 -10.13 12.64
CA ALA A 200 -38.51 -10.40 12.77
C ALA A 200 -38.96 -11.52 11.81
N PRO A 201 -38.60 -12.79 12.11
CA PRO A 201 -39.03 -13.91 11.29
C PRO A 201 -40.56 -13.97 11.23
N ARG A 202 -41.13 -14.16 10.03
CA ARG A 202 -42.59 -14.20 9.87
C ARG A 202 -43.17 -15.45 10.53
N ASN A 203 -44.33 -15.29 11.16
CA ASN A 203 -45.06 -16.43 11.71
C ASN A 203 -45.39 -17.43 10.60
N ASN A 204 -45.20 -18.72 10.88
CA ASN A 204 -45.51 -19.88 10.03
C ASN A 204 -44.62 -20.15 8.80
N GLU A 205 -43.52 -19.43 8.58
CA GLU A 205 -42.58 -19.67 7.47
C GLU A 205 -41.24 -20.27 7.96
N HIS A 206 -41.29 -21.21 8.90
CA HIS A 206 -40.12 -21.82 9.53
C HIS A 206 -39.13 -22.49 8.57
N MET A 207 -39.58 -22.92 7.39
CA MET A 207 -38.72 -23.49 6.34
C MET A 207 -37.96 -22.44 5.50
N TRP A 208 -38.32 -21.16 5.62
CA TRP A 208 -37.73 -20.05 4.87
C TRP A 208 -36.89 -19.11 5.75
N ASN A 209 -36.77 -19.41 7.03
CA ASN A 209 -35.97 -18.63 7.98
C ASN A 209 -34.50 -19.07 7.92
N ILE A 210 -33.60 -18.15 7.55
CA ILE A 210 -32.20 -18.44 7.19
C ILE A 210 -31.32 -18.76 8.41
N ALA A 211 -31.83 -18.63 9.64
CA ALA A 211 -31.02 -18.81 10.85
C ALA A 211 -31.70 -19.61 11.96
N SER A 212 -30.92 -20.50 12.58
CA SER A 212 -31.25 -21.09 13.87
C SER A 212 -30.99 -20.08 15.00
N ARG A 213 -32.05 -19.58 15.62
CA ARG A 213 -31.97 -18.79 16.86
C ARG A 213 -31.40 -19.67 17.98
N ARG A 214 -30.53 -19.14 18.83
CA ARG A 214 -30.16 -19.86 20.07
C ARG A 214 -31.37 -20.00 20.99
N PRO A 215 -31.39 -21.02 21.87
CA PRO A 215 -32.51 -21.23 22.81
C PRO A 215 -32.80 -20.04 23.74
N ASP A 216 -31.81 -19.17 23.96
CA ASP A 216 -31.88 -17.96 24.79
C ASP A 216 -32.49 -16.74 24.06
N GLY A 217 -32.80 -16.86 22.78
CA GLY A 217 -33.37 -15.79 21.97
C GLY A 217 -32.40 -14.67 21.59
N SER A 218 -31.13 -14.75 21.98
CA SER A 218 -30.09 -13.75 21.71
C SER A 218 -29.41 -13.99 20.36
N LEU A 219 -29.05 -12.92 19.68
CA LEU A 219 -28.18 -12.96 18.52
C LEU A 219 -26.75 -12.99 19.01
N HIS A 220 -26.01 -14.06 18.72
CA HIS A 220 -24.57 -14.04 18.94
C HIS A 220 -23.90 -13.25 17.81
N MET A 221 -23.88 -11.93 17.96
CA MET A 221 -22.90 -11.11 17.25
C MET A 221 -21.53 -11.48 17.81
N ARG A 222 -20.76 -12.26 17.04
CA ARG A 222 -19.32 -12.39 17.30
C ARG A 222 -18.68 -11.03 17.08
N HIS A 223 -17.65 -10.74 17.86
CA HIS A 223 -16.77 -9.61 17.57
C HIS A 223 -16.02 -9.86 16.27
N SER A 224 -15.69 -8.80 15.54
CA SER A 224 -14.85 -8.88 14.34
C SER A 224 -13.47 -9.41 14.71
N VAL A 225 -13.02 -10.42 13.99
CA VAL A 225 -11.66 -10.96 14.14
C VAL A 225 -10.63 -9.91 13.74
N PHE A 226 -10.91 -9.15 12.68
CA PHE A 226 -10.07 -8.04 12.25
C PHE A 226 -9.93 -6.97 13.34
N SER A 227 -11.06 -6.50 13.88
CA SER A 227 -11.08 -5.49 14.94
C SER A 227 -10.28 -5.93 16.17
N GLN A 228 -10.52 -7.14 16.66
CA GLN A 228 -9.79 -7.68 17.81
C GLN A 228 -8.28 -7.77 17.59
N ALA A 229 -7.86 -8.22 16.41
CA ALA A 229 -6.44 -8.31 16.09
C ALA A 229 -5.78 -6.92 15.98
N CYS A 230 -6.51 -5.92 15.49
CA CYS A 230 -6.04 -4.54 15.43
C CYS A 230 -6.02 -3.85 16.81
N GLU A 231 -6.95 -4.17 17.71
CA GLU A 231 -6.94 -3.71 19.10
C GLU A 231 -5.66 -4.16 19.84
N GLU A 232 -5.15 -5.36 19.54
CA GLU A 232 -3.88 -5.84 20.09
C GLU A 232 -2.70 -4.96 19.63
N VAL A 233 -2.69 -4.51 18.38
CA VAL A 233 -1.67 -3.55 17.88
C VAL A 233 -1.67 -2.28 18.73
N GLN A 234 -2.84 -1.71 18.99
CA GLN A 234 -2.99 -0.51 19.82
C GLN A 234 -2.53 -0.75 21.27
N HIS A 235 -2.95 -1.86 21.86
CA HIS A 235 -2.61 -2.22 23.24
C HIS A 235 -1.10 -2.28 23.45
N ILE A 236 -0.39 -2.89 22.51
CA ILE A 236 1.05 -3.05 22.56
C ILE A 236 1.75 -1.70 22.38
N TYR A 237 1.29 -0.89 21.42
CA TYR A 237 1.84 0.46 21.20
C TYR A 237 1.68 1.41 22.38
N THR A 238 0.60 1.25 23.15
CA THR A 238 0.36 2.06 24.35
C THR A 238 1.39 1.80 25.45
N ARG A 239 2.00 0.61 25.45
CA ARG A 239 2.96 0.14 26.47
C ARG A 239 4.39 0.04 25.95
N TYR A 240 4.58 0.22 24.64
CA TYR A 240 5.86 0.04 24.01
C TYR A 240 6.82 1.19 24.36
N GLU A 241 7.94 0.82 24.98
CA GLU A 241 9.03 1.71 25.33
C GLU A 241 10.33 1.20 24.68
N PRO A 242 10.76 1.78 23.55
CA PRO A 242 11.96 1.34 22.87
C PRO A 242 13.21 1.67 23.71
N GLU A 243 14.10 0.69 23.85
CA GLU A 243 15.32 0.82 24.67
C GLU A 243 16.41 1.67 24.00
N SER A 244 16.34 1.84 22.67
CA SER A 244 17.38 2.48 21.88
C SER A 244 16.80 3.16 20.63
N MET A 245 17.60 4.07 20.04
CA MET A 245 17.24 4.71 18.78
C MET A 245 17.22 3.75 17.59
N THR A 246 17.88 2.60 17.67
CA THR A 246 17.79 1.54 16.66
C THR A 246 16.42 0.87 16.66
N HIS A 247 15.80 0.68 17.84
CA HIS A 247 14.40 0.23 17.95
C HIS A 247 13.42 1.25 17.37
N VAL A 248 13.58 2.53 17.69
CA VAL A 248 12.74 3.62 17.13
C VAL A 248 12.86 3.68 15.61
N ALA A 249 14.09 3.56 15.08
CA ALA A 249 14.33 3.56 13.65
C ALA A 249 13.71 2.34 12.94
N ALA A 250 13.73 1.17 13.60
CA ALA A 250 13.03 -0.01 13.09
C ALA A 250 11.53 0.25 12.96
N GLU A 251 10.89 0.97 13.89
CA GLU A 251 9.48 1.34 13.74
C GLU A 251 9.22 2.26 12.54
N PHE A 252 10.10 3.24 12.31
CA PHE A 252 9.96 4.14 11.16
C PHE A 252 10.13 3.42 9.83
N GLU A 253 11.03 2.45 9.79
CA GLU A 253 11.26 1.59 8.64
C GLU A 253 10.12 0.60 8.42
N GLY A 254 9.54 0.07 9.51
CA GLY A 254 8.46 -0.91 9.47
C GLY A 254 7.07 -0.32 9.23
N LEU A 255 6.85 0.97 9.53
CA LEU A 255 5.54 1.60 9.42
C LEU A 255 4.83 1.39 8.07
N PRO A 256 5.50 1.56 6.90
CA PRO A 256 4.88 1.31 5.60
C PRO A 256 4.43 -0.15 5.45
N THR A 257 5.30 -1.11 5.81
CA THR A 257 5.00 -2.54 5.71
C THR A 257 3.89 -2.96 6.66
N GLY A 258 3.82 -2.39 7.86
CA GLY A 258 2.72 -2.69 8.78
C GLY A 258 1.37 -2.17 8.26
N LEU A 259 1.36 -1.00 7.61
CA LEU A 259 0.16 -0.51 6.93
C LEU A 259 -0.23 -1.37 5.73
N GLU A 260 0.74 -1.91 4.98
CA GLU A 260 0.51 -2.88 3.91
C GLU A 260 -0.10 -4.19 4.46
N ASN A 261 0.31 -4.64 5.65
CA ASN A 261 -0.29 -5.82 6.29
C ASN A 261 -1.78 -5.60 6.61
N ILE A 262 -2.13 -4.44 7.16
CA ILE A 262 -3.54 -4.08 7.42
C ILE A 262 -4.31 -3.94 6.10
N ALA A 263 -3.73 -3.28 5.10
CA ALA A 263 -4.31 -3.18 3.77
C ALA A 263 -4.58 -4.55 3.15
N ALA A 264 -3.65 -5.51 3.32
CA ALA A 264 -3.82 -6.89 2.86
C ALA A 264 -4.97 -7.62 3.58
N ALA A 265 -5.14 -7.42 4.89
CA ALA A 265 -6.26 -7.96 5.66
C ALA A 265 -7.61 -7.46 5.11
N VAL A 266 -7.74 -6.14 4.88
CA VAL A 266 -8.94 -5.54 4.26
C VAL A 266 -9.14 -6.04 2.83
N ASN A 267 -8.06 -6.26 2.07
CA ASN A 267 -8.15 -6.81 0.73
C ASN A 267 -8.68 -8.25 0.71
N PHE A 268 -8.34 -9.09 1.70
CA PHE A 268 -8.96 -10.42 1.81
C PHE A 268 -10.48 -10.31 1.99
N LEU A 269 -10.95 -9.37 2.82
CA LEU A 269 -12.38 -9.11 2.96
C LEU A 269 -12.97 -8.64 1.63
N ALA A 270 -12.35 -7.67 0.95
CA ALA A 270 -12.84 -7.15 -0.33
C ALA A 270 -12.99 -8.23 -1.40
N VAL A 271 -11.98 -9.12 -1.54
CA VAL A 271 -12.01 -10.21 -2.51
C VAL A 271 -13.10 -11.22 -2.16
N LYS A 272 -13.21 -11.65 -0.90
CA LYS A 272 -14.26 -12.58 -0.49
C LYS A 272 -15.66 -11.97 -0.62
N SER A 273 -15.82 -10.69 -0.32
CA SER A 273 -17.08 -9.96 -0.54
C SER A 273 -17.46 -9.89 -2.02
N ALA A 274 -16.49 -9.84 -2.94
CA ALA A 274 -16.76 -9.81 -4.38
C ALA A 274 -17.07 -11.19 -4.96
N ASP A 275 -16.37 -12.23 -4.49
CA ASP A 275 -16.33 -13.54 -5.17
C ASP A 275 -17.09 -14.65 -4.43
N GLU A 276 -17.17 -14.60 -3.09
CA GLU A 276 -17.63 -15.71 -2.25
C GLU A 276 -18.93 -15.40 -1.48
N TYR A 277 -19.04 -14.19 -0.93
CA TYR A 277 -20.17 -13.84 -0.07
C TYR A 277 -21.40 -13.44 -0.90
N PRO A 278 -22.62 -13.83 -0.47
CA PRO A 278 -23.87 -13.38 -1.09
C PRO A 278 -24.18 -11.93 -0.69
N VAL A 279 -23.35 -10.99 -1.16
CA VAL A 279 -23.54 -9.54 -0.93
C VAL A 279 -23.60 -8.79 -2.24
N GLU A 280 -24.28 -7.65 -2.23
CA GLU A 280 -24.31 -6.76 -3.39
C GLU A 280 -22.93 -6.21 -3.75
N LYS A 281 -22.69 -6.05 -5.05
CA LYS A 281 -21.39 -5.60 -5.59
C LYS A 281 -20.95 -4.25 -5.00
N THR A 282 -21.90 -3.38 -4.71
CA THR A 282 -21.67 -2.07 -4.09
C THR A 282 -20.97 -2.19 -2.74
N VAL A 283 -21.29 -3.21 -1.94
CA VAL A 283 -20.63 -3.46 -0.64
C VAL A 283 -19.16 -3.82 -0.87
N ALA A 284 -18.88 -4.74 -1.81
CA ALA A 284 -17.51 -5.14 -2.13
C ALA A 284 -16.67 -3.98 -2.70
N GLU A 285 -17.28 -3.12 -3.53
CA GLU A 285 -16.66 -1.90 -4.04
C GLU A 285 -16.30 -0.92 -2.92
N THR A 286 -17.20 -0.68 -1.96
CA THR A 286 -16.91 0.19 -0.81
C THR A 286 -15.74 -0.36 0.04
N VAL A 287 -15.67 -1.68 0.28
CA VAL A 287 -14.53 -2.29 0.99
C VAL A 287 -13.23 -2.13 0.20
N ALA A 288 -13.28 -2.28 -1.13
CA ALA A 288 -12.11 -2.08 -1.98
C ALA A 288 -11.60 -0.63 -1.94
N GLU A 289 -12.49 0.37 -1.81
CA GLU A 289 -12.13 1.77 -1.64
C GLU A 289 -11.40 2.04 -0.31
N VAL A 290 -11.79 1.35 0.78
CA VAL A 290 -11.07 1.37 2.06
C VAL A 290 -9.64 0.85 1.87
N HIS A 291 -9.49 -0.30 1.21
CA HIS A 291 -8.17 -0.87 0.91
C HIS A 291 -7.28 0.11 0.12
N GLN A 292 -7.81 0.76 -0.92
CA GLN A 292 -7.06 1.76 -1.68
C GLN A 292 -6.63 2.97 -0.83
N THR A 293 -7.47 3.36 0.14
CA THR A 293 -7.15 4.48 1.04
C THR A 293 -6.01 4.09 2.01
N LEU A 294 -6.01 2.86 2.52
CA LEU A 294 -4.91 2.34 3.34
C LEU A 294 -3.58 2.27 2.56
N LEU A 295 -3.60 1.88 1.28
CA LEU A 295 -2.39 1.90 0.44
C LEU A 295 -1.82 3.32 0.24
N ARG A 296 -2.67 4.35 0.23
CA ARG A 296 -2.20 5.75 0.21
C ARG A 296 -1.49 6.13 1.51
N ALA A 297 -2.00 5.66 2.66
CA ALA A 297 -1.33 5.85 3.94
C ALA A 297 0.04 5.13 3.99
N ALA A 298 0.09 3.88 3.52
CA ALA A 298 1.34 3.12 3.41
C ALA A 298 2.37 3.83 2.52
N SER A 299 1.94 4.34 1.37
CA SER A 299 2.78 5.13 0.46
C SER A 299 3.33 6.40 1.12
N ALA A 300 2.49 7.14 1.86
CA ALA A 300 2.92 8.33 2.59
C ALA A 300 3.93 8.01 3.71
N ALA A 301 3.84 6.83 4.32
CA ALA A 301 4.78 6.38 5.35
C ALA A 301 6.19 6.10 4.77
N GLN A 302 6.33 5.81 3.47
CA GLN A 302 7.64 5.52 2.85
C GLN A 302 8.63 6.68 2.94
N GLU A 303 8.15 7.92 3.15
CA GLU A 303 9.00 9.10 3.33
C GLU A 303 9.67 9.16 4.72
N LEU A 304 9.15 8.40 5.69
CA LEU A 304 9.51 8.54 7.11
C LEU A 304 10.96 8.14 7.38
N PHE A 305 11.36 6.93 7.00
CA PHE A 305 12.71 6.45 7.25
C PHE A 305 13.81 7.22 6.46
N PRO A 306 13.61 7.57 5.17
CA PRO A 306 14.54 8.47 4.47
C PRO A 306 14.65 9.85 5.11
N LEU A 307 13.58 10.39 5.71
CA LEU A 307 13.63 11.64 6.46
C LEU A 307 14.45 11.46 7.76
N PHE A 308 14.19 10.40 8.52
CA PHE A 308 14.95 10.06 9.72
C PHE A 308 16.46 9.96 9.43
N ARG A 309 16.85 9.22 8.38
CA ARG A 309 18.27 9.09 8.00
C ARG A 309 18.92 10.41 7.63
N ARG A 310 18.17 11.35 7.03
CA ARG A 310 18.68 12.68 6.66
C ARG A 310 18.89 13.57 7.88
N LEU A 311 17.90 13.61 8.78
CA LEU A 311 17.93 14.48 9.96
C LEU A 311 18.94 13.99 11.00
N HIS A 312 19.11 12.66 11.14
CA HIS A 312 20.03 12.05 12.09
C HIS A 312 21.33 11.52 11.45
N ALA A 313 21.70 12.05 10.28
CA ALA A 313 22.84 11.53 9.51
C ALA A 313 24.17 11.53 10.30
N LEU A 314 24.39 12.50 11.19
CA LEU A 314 25.60 12.58 12.00
C LEU A 314 25.64 11.47 13.06
N ASP A 315 24.53 11.26 13.76
CA ASP A 315 24.42 10.26 14.82
C ASP A 315 24.46 8.84 14.24
N ILE A 316 23.78 8.64 13.10
CA ILE A 316 23.81 7.40 12.34
C ILE A 316 25.23 7.08 11.90
N ARG A 317 25.99 8.05 11.38
CA ARG A 317 27.39 7.84 10.97
C ARG A 317 28.30 7.45 12.14
N ARG A 318 28.10 8.03 13.32
CA ARG A 318 28.87 7.65 14.53
C ARG A 318 28.60 6.21 14.93
N HIS A 319 27.37 5.76 14.77
CA HIS A 319 26.97 4.39 15.10
C HIS A 319 27.37 3.37 14.01
N GLU A 320 27.31 3.74 12.73
CA GLU A 320 27.68 2.87 11.60
C GLU A 320 29.22 2.79 11.39
N ASP A 321 29.97 3.83 11.75
CA ASP A 321 31.44 3.90 11.67
C ASP A 321 32.03 4.48 12.97
N PRO A 322 32.00 3.72 14.09
CA PRO A 322 32.52 4.17 15.37
C PRO A 322 34.03 4.39 15.28
N ARG A 323 34.54 5.49 15.85
CA ARG A 323 35.98 5.76 15.81
C ARG A 323 36.71 4.76 16.71
N ASN A 324 37.88 4.32 16.26
CA ASN A 324 38.76 3.47 17.07
C ASN A 324 38.97 4.05 18.49
N GLY A 325 38.46 3.35 19.50
CA GLY A 325 38.62 3.69 20.91
C GLY A 325 37.48 4.47 21.57
N GLU A 326 36.35 4.72 20.88
CA GLU A 326 35.15 5.35 21.49
C GLU A 326 34.51 4.49 22.60
N GLU A 327 34.63 3.15 22.54
CA GLU A 327 34.18 2.22 23.60
C GLU A 327 34.80 2.50 24.98
N LYS A 328 35.91 3.24 25.05
CA LYS A 328 36.58 3.61 26.31
C LYS A 328 36.01 4.87 26.97
N TRP A 329 35.12 5.58 26.29
CA TRP A 329 34.59 6.88 26.74
C TRP A 329 33.12 6.81 27.16
N ASP A 330 32.38 5.77 26.75
CA ASP A 330 31.06 5.45 27.29
C ASP A 330 31.22 4.69 28.62
N VAL A 331 31.31 5.43 29.73
CA VAL A 331 31.30 4.94 31.12
C VAL A 331 30.05 5.45 31.84
#